data_AF-A0A954P6S3-F1
#
_entry.id   AF-A0A954P6S3-F1
#
_cell.length_a   1.000
_cell.length_b   1.000
_cell.length_c   1.000
_cell.angle_alpha   90.00
_cell.angle_beta   90.00
_cell.angle_gamma   90.00
#
_symmetry.space_group_name_H-M   'P 1'
#
loop_
_entity.id
_entity.type
_entity.pdbx_description
1 polymer ?
#
loop_
_entity_poly.entity_id
_entity_poly.type
_entity_poly.pdbx_seq_one_letter_code
_entity_poly.pdbx_strand_id
1 'polypeptide(L)'
;VRYAESDGWKADDYRPHAWQYRDYVVRAFNEDVSYADFVRQQLAGDQLSSDSAGNLAAVGFLRLGIYEYNQRNAKQHWKDIVDEITDVTGDVFLGMGMACARCHDHKFDPILRRDYYRLRAFFEPLLWRDDQVLTTRSQRVEFERQQQIWLDATREIREQIDAIQQPYMQRKADQTVDKFPLEIQAAYAVAAEQRSSWQQQMAYLVER
;
A
#
# COMPACT_ATOMS: atom_id res chain seq x y z
N VAL A 1 17.27 -4.83 0.17
CA VAL A 1 16.05 -4.03 0.41
C VAL A 1 16.21 -2.70 -0.29
N ARG A 2 15.21 -2.26 -1.08
CA ARG A 2 15.21 -0.87 -1.59
C ARG A 2 14.66 0.04 -0.51
N TYR A 3 15.33 1.15 -0.25
CA TYR A 3 14.89 2.14 0.71
C TYR A 3 15.24 3.51 0.12
N ALA A 4 14.23 4.37 0.04
CA ALA A 4 14.38 5.76 -0.31
C ALA A 4 13.40 6.56 0.54
N GLU A 5 13.79 7.79 0.89
CA GLU A 5 12.89 8.76 1.52
C GLU A 5 12.12 9.57 0.47
N SER A 6 12.09 9.12 -0.78
CA SER A 6 11.31 9.70 -1.88
C SER A 6 10.68 8.59 -2.74
N ASP A 7 9.81 9.00 -3.67
CA ASP A 7 9.09 8.11 -4.57
C ASP A 7 9.96 7.46 -5.66
N GLY A 8 11.13 8.03 -5.95
CA GLY A 8 12.15 7.44 -6.83
C GLY A 8 11.79 7.44 -8.31
N TRP A 9 10.85 8.30 -8.75
CA TRP A 9 10.46 8.44 -10.15
C TRP A 9 10.52 9.89 -10.66
N LYS A 10 9.53 10.35 -11.44
CA LYS A 10 9.56 11.66 -12.12
C LYS A 10 9.05 12.78 -11.23
N ALA A 11 7.90 12.63 -10.58
CA ALA A 11 7.43 13.62 -9.61
C ALA A 11 8.28 13.58 -8.33
N ASP A 12 8.71 12.38 -7.95
CA ASP A 12 9.65 12.11 -6.85
C ASP A 12 9.30 12.81 -5.53
N ASP A 13 8.05 12.62 -5.08
CA ASP A 13 7.58 13.20 -3.83
C ASP A 13 8.33 12.62 -2.62
N TYR A 14 8.53 13.47 -1.60
CA TYR A 14 9.16 13.08 -0.34
C TYR A 14 8.25 12.16 0.48
N ARG A 15 8.82 11.13 1.10
CA ARG A 15 8.15 10.16 1.98
C ARG A 15 8.47 10.47 3.44
N PRO A 16 7.67 11.31 4.12
CA PRO A 16 7.99 11.80 5.48
C PRO A 16 8.03 10.72 6.56
N HIS A 17 7.49 9.54 6.28
CA HIS A 17 7.41 8.44 7.24
C HIS A 17 8.24 7.21 6.86
N ALA A 18 9.01 7.26 5.76
CA ALA A 18 9.82 6.12 5.32
C ALA A 18 10.83 5.66 6.39
N TRP A 19 11.40 6.60 7.15
CA TRP A 19 12.33 6.33 8.27
C TRP A 19 11.81 5.32 9.30
N GLN A 20 10.49 5.18 9.47
CA GLN A 20 9.91 4.22 10.41
C GLN A 20 10.27 2.77 10.07
N TYR A 21 10.35 2.45 8.77
CA TYR A 21 10.82 1.16 8.29
C TYR A 21 12.29 0.92 8.64
N ARG A 22 13.16 1.92 8.37
CA ARG A 22 14.59 1.86 8.68
C ARG A 22 14.81 1.60 10.17
N ASP A 23 14.12 2.36 11.03
CA ASP A 23 14.23 2.25 12.47
C ASP A 23 13.71 0.89 12.98
N TYR A 24 12.66 0.35 12.36
CA TYR A 24 12.23 -1.04 12.61
C TYR A 24 13.35 -2.04 12.29
N VAL A 25 13.99 -1.94 11.12
CA VAL A 25 15.07 -2.86 10.74
C VAL A 25 16.21 -2.79 11.75
N VAL A 26 16.70 -1.59 12.07
CA VAL A 26 17.78 -1.39 13.05
C VAL A 26 17.41 -2.00 14.40
N ARG A 27 16.19 -1.76 14.88
CA ARG A 27 15.71 -2.34 16.14
C ARG A 27 15.64 -3.87 16.09
N ALA A 28 15.09 -4.44 15.04
CA ALA A 28 14.94 -5.89 14.89
C ALA A 28 16.30 -6.61 14.93
N PHE A 29 17.33 -6.02 14.32
CA PHE A 29 18.70 -6.55 14.43
C PHE A 29 19.29 -6.37 15.83
N ASN A 30 19.11 -5.21 16.47
CA ASN A 30 19.63 -4.96 17.81
C ASN A 30 18.95 -5.81 18.91
N GLU A 31 17.72 -6.27 18.66
CA GLU A 31 16.94 -7.12 19.57
C GLU A 31 17.08 -8.62 19.23
N ASP A 32 17.97 -8.98 18.30
CA ASP A 32 18.20 -10.36 17.87
C ASP A 32 16.90 -11.08 17.45
N VAL A 33 15.99 -10.37 16.76
CA VAL A 33 14.77 -10.97 16.22
C VAL A 33 15.14 -12.12 15.31
N SER A 34 14.51 -13.28 15.51
CA SER A 34 14.79 -14.46 14.71
C SER A 34 14.55 -14.17 13.22
N TYR A 35 15.41 -14.70 12.33
CA TYR A 35 15.25 -14.46 10.89
C TYR A 35 13.85 -14.88 10.39
N ALA A 36 13.30 -15.97 10.92
CA ALA A 36 11.96 -16.42 10.57
C ALA A 36 10.88 -15.39 10.94
N ASP A 37 10.98 -14.75 12.11
CA ASP A 37 10.03 -13.73 12.52
C ASP A 37 10.25 -12.41 11.78
N PHE A 38 11.50 -12.04 11.52
CA PHE A 38 11.83 -10.88 10.69
C PHE A 38 11.18 -10.98 9.30
N VAL A 39 11.30 -12.13 8.63
CA VAL A 39 10.67 -12.37 7.33
C VAL A 39 9.15 -12.31 7.42
N ARG A 40 8.54 -12.94 8.44
CA ARG A 40 7.07 -12.89 8.62
C ARG A 40 6.57 -11.47 8.87
N GLN A 41 7.28 -10.68 9.67
CA GLN A 41 6.92 -9.29 9.95
C GLN A 41 7.00 -8.41 8.69
N GLN A 42 7.99 -8.64 7.82
CA GLN A 42 8.14 -7.91 6.55
C GLN A 42 7.02 -8.22 5.54
N LEU A 43 6.54 -9.46 5.50
CA LEU A 43 5.56 -9.94 4.51
C LEU A 43 4.11 -9.86 5.00
N ALA A 44 3.87 -9.90 6.31
CA ALA A 44 2.53 -10.04 6.87
C ALA A 44 2.41 -9.41 8.27
N GLY A 45 3.19 -8.37 8.58
CA GLY A 45 3.21 -7.76 9.92
C GLY A 45 1.83 -7.29 10.41
N ASP A 46 1.03 -6.71 9.52
CA ASP A 46 -0.36 -6.31 9.76
C ASP A 46 -1.28 -7.50 10.12
N GLN A 47 -1.01 -8.68 9.55
CA GLN A 47 -1.75 -9.92 9.84
C GLN A 47 -1.29 -10.61 11.12
N LEU A 48 -0.02 -10.44 11.52
CA LEU A 48 0.51 -11.00 12.77
C LEU A 48 -0.05 -10.28 14.00
N SER A 49 -0.06 -8.94 13.94
CA SER A 49 -0.66 -8.10 14.97
C SER A 49 -0.82 -6.70 14.41
N SER A 50 -2.05 -6.37 13.98
CA SER A 50 -2.41 -5.02 13.54
C SER A 50 -2.26 -3.97 14.64
N ASP A 51 -2.15 -4.39 15.90
CA ASP A 51 -1.94 -3.50 17.02
C ASP A 51 -0.46 -3.14 17.26
N SER A 52 0.48 -3.87 16.67
CA SER A 52 1.92 -3.67 16.85
C SER A 52 2.45 -2.62 15.87
N ALA A 53 2.82 -1.45 16.39
CA ALA A 53 3.50 -0.41 15.60
C ALA A 53 4.80 -0.94 14.95
N GLY A 54 5.49 -1.87 15.61
CA GLY A 54 6.67 -2.52 15.03
C GLY A 54 6.33 -3.38 13.82
N ASN A 55 5.26 -4.17 13.88
CA ASN A 55 4.86 -5.02 12.76
C ASN A 55 4.30 -4.19 11.60
N LEU A 56 3.56 -3.13 11.88
CA LEU A 56 3.07 -2.19 10.86
C LEU A 56 4.24 -1.42 10.20
N ALA A 57 5.29 -1.08 10.95
CA ALA A 57 6.50 -0.52 10.36
C ALA A 57 7.20 -1.56 9.46
N ALA A 58 7.25 -2.83 9.89
CA ALA A 58 7.89 -3.92 9.15
C ALA A 58 7.26 -4.17 7.78
N VAL A 59 5.93 -4.22 7.70
CA VAL A 59 5.20 -4.45 6.43
C VAL A 59 5.37 -3.29 5.45
N GLY A 60 5.96 -2.17 5.89
CA GLY A 60 6.41 -1.08 5.03
C GLY A 60 7.32 -1.55 3.88
N PHE A 61 7.99 -2.69 4.00
CA PHE A 61 8.76 -3.32 2.90
C PHE A 61 7.98 -3.48 1.60
N LEU A 62 6.68 -3.80 1.69
CA LEU A 62 5.79 -3.96 0.54
C LEU A 62 5.40 -2.62 -0.11
N ARG A 63 5.94 -1.49 0.38
CA ARG A 63 5.65 -0.14 -0.07
C ARG A 63 6.90 0.68 -0.42
N LEU A 64 8.10 0.14 -0.23
CA LEU A 64 9.35 0.88 -0.48
C LEU A 64 9.71 1.01 -1.97
N GLY A 65 8.83 0.62 -2.88
CA GLY A 65 9.08 0.70 -4.30
C GLY A 65 8.90 2.03 -4.95
N ILE A 66 9.30 2.08 -6.21
CA ILE A 66 9.08 3.24 -7.07
C ILE A 66 7.58 3.50 -7.13
N TYR A 67 7.19 4.75 -6.93
CA TYR A 67 5.79 5.16 -6.98
C TYR A 67 5.66 6.46 -7.78
N GLU A 68 4.52 6.65 -8.42
CA GLU A 68 4.23 7.87 -9.17
C GLU A 68 2.75 8.23 -8.99
N TYR A 69 2.46 9.09 -8.02
CA TYR A 69 1.09 9.42 -7.65
C TYR A 69 0.28 10.04 -8.81
N ASN A 70 0.95 10.69 -9.77
CA ASN A 70 0.28 11.36 -10.88
C ASN A 70 0.02 10.46 -12.11
N GLN A 71 0.36 9.16 -12.03
CA GLN A 71 0.21 8.22 -13.13
C GLN A 71 -1.28 7.98 -13.48
N ARG A 72 -1.65 8.24 -14.74
CA ARG A 72 -3.05 8.11 -15.22
C ARG A 72 -3.37 6.76 -15.84
N ASN A 73 -2.37 5.90 -16.03
CA ASN A 73 -2.59 4.50 -16.37
C ASN A 73 -2.63 3.65 -15.08
N ALA A 74 -3.77 3.67 -14.37
CA ALA A 74 -3.95 2.95 -13.11
C ALA A 74 -3.66 1.44 -13.23
N LYS A 75 -4.05 0.82 -14.35
CA LYS A 75 -3.84 -0.62 -14.60
C LYS A 75 -2.37 -0.97 -14.69
N GLN A 76 -1.60 -0.21 -15.48
CA GLN A 76 -0.16 -0.40 -15.58
C GLN A 76 0.52 -0.08 -14.25
N HIS A 77 0.11 0.99 -13.58
CA HIS A 77 0.67 1.39 -12.30
C HIS A 77 0.54 0.29 -11.25
N TRP A 78 -0.64 -0.32 -11.12
CA TRP A 78 -0.84 -1.44 -10.22
C TRP A 78 -0.02 -2.67 -10.60
N LYS A 79 0.06 -2.98 -11.91
CA LYS A 79 0.91 -4.06 -12.41
C LYS A 79 2.37 -3.83 -12.02
N ASP A 80 2.89 -2.62 -12.18
CA ASP A 80 4.26 -2.27 -11.83
C ASP A 80 4.50 -2.46 -10.34
N ILE A 81 3.59 -2.00 -9.47
CA ILE A 81 3.66 -2.18 -8.01
C ILE A 81 3.76 -3.67 -7.65
N VAL A 82 2.85 -4.51 -8.16
CA VAL A 82 2.79 -5.93 -7.78
C VAL A 82 3.92 -6.75 -8.39
N ASP A 83 4.30 -6.48 -9.64
CA ASP A 83 5.44 -7.12 -10.29
C ASP A 83 6.73 -6.84 -9.50
N GLU A 84 6.90 -5.60 -9.10
CA GLU A 84 8.07 -5.16 -8.40
C GLU A 84 8.11 -5.76 -6.97
N ILE A 85 7.01 -5.74 -6.21
CA ILE A 85 6.93 -6.43 -4.89
C ILE A 85 7.31 -7.92 -5.01
N THR A 86 6.90 -8.56 -6.10
CA THR A 86 7.21 -9.96 -6.39
C THR A 86 8.72 -10.15 -6.61
N ASP A 87 9.34 -9.29 -7.41
CA ASP A 87 10.78 -9.37 -7.70
C ASP A 87 11.61 -9.19 -6.43
N VAL A 88 11.38 -8.12 -5.66
CA VAL A 88 12.17 -7.83 -4.46
C VAL A 88 12.02 -8.92 -3.40
N THR A 89 10.82 -9.52 -3.29
CA THR A 89 10.59 -10.64 -2.37
C THR A 89 11.45 -11.84 -2.75
N GLY A 90 11.52 -12.17 -4.04
CA GLY A 90 12.38 -13.23 -4.56
C GLY A 90 13.86 -12.93 -4.33
N ASP A 91 14.30 -11.72 -4.66
CA ASP A 91 15.69 -11.29 -4.53
C ASP A 91 16.16 -11.34 -3.06
N VAL A 92 15.36 -10.79 -2.13
CA VAL A 92 15.76 -10.59 -0.74
C VAL A 92 15.61 -11.86 0.10
N PHE A 93 14.50 -12.59 -0.03
CA PHE A 93 14.19 -13.70 0.88
C PHE A 93 14.47 -15.07 0.31
N LEU A 94 14.43 -15.24 -1.02
CA LEU A 94 14.79 -16.49 -1.67
C LEU A 94 16.23 -16.48 -2.19
N GLY A 95 16.85 -15.29 -2.32
CA GLY A 95 18.15 -15.13 -2.97
C GLY A 95 18.10 -15.45 -4.45
N MET A 96 16.94 -15.26 -5.10
CA MET A 96 16.67 -15.70 -6.47
C MET A 96 16.07 -14.57 -7.32
N GLY A 97 16.79 -14.19 -8.38
CA GLY A 97 16.34 -13.20 -9.37
C GLY A 97 15.27 -13.75 -10.30
N MET A 98 13.99 -13.56 -9.95
CA MET A 98 12.88 -14.11 -10.74
C MET A 98 12.32 -13.17 -11.82
N ALA A 99 12.80 -11.93 -11.92
CA ALA A 99 12.26 -10.92 -12.82
C ALA A 99 12.26 -11.33 -14.30
N CYS A 100 13.28 -12.06 -14.76
CA CYS A 100 13.31 -12.59 -16.14
C CYS A 100 12.17 -13.58 -16.40
N ALA A 101 11.74 -14.33 -15.38
CA ALA A 101 10.65 -15.28 -15.45
C ALA A 101 9.27 -14.61 -15.68
N ARG A 102 9.17 -13.28 -15.65
CA ARG A 102 7.92 -12.54 -15.89
C ARG A 102 7.40 -12.70 -17.31
N CYS A 103 8.31 -12.74 -18.29
CA CYS A 103 7.97 -12.70 -19.71
C CYS A 103 8.20 -14.04 -20.41
N HIS A 104 9.25 -14.78 -20.02
CA HIS A 104 9.62 -16.09 -20.56
C HIS A 104 10.10 -16.99 -19.41
N ASP A 105 10.30 -18.29 -19.64
CA ASP A 105 10.89 -19.15 -18.60
C ASP A 105 12.33 -18.69 -18.28
N HIS A 106 12.75 -18.78 -17.02
CA HIS A 106 14.06 -18.27 -16.61
C HIS A 106 15.19 -18.92 -17.42
N LYS A 107 16.18 -18.13 -17.83
CA LYS A 107 17.20 -18.56 -18.79
C LYS A 107 18.09 -19.69 -18.25
N PHE A 108 18.46 -19.63 -16.98
CA PHE A 108 19.47 -20.49 -16.37
C PHE A 108 18.92 -21.42 -15.31
N ASP A 109 17.82 -21.03 -14.67
CA ASP A 109 17.24 -21.76 -13.53
C ASP A 109 15.92 -22.40 -13.97
N PRO A 110 15.52 -23.54 -13.37
CA PRO A 110 14.28 -24.24 -13.72
C PRO A 110 13.04 -23.52 -13.11
N ILE A 111 12.91 -22.22 -13.36
CA ILE A 111 11.80 -21.38 -12.91
C ILE A 111 10.95 -21.09 -14.14
N LEU A 112 9.77 -21.68 -14.21
CA LEU A 112 8.85 -21.42 -15.32
C LEU A 112 8.22 -20.04 -15.15
N ARG A 113 7.79 -19.45 -16.26
CA ARG A 113 6.97 -18.23 -16.24
C ARG A 113 5.76 -18.42 -15.33
N ARG A 114 5.17 -19.61 -15.33
CA ARG A 114 4.05 -19.95 -14.44
C ARG A 114 4.40 -19.81 -12.96
N ASP A 115 5.62 -20.15 -12.55
CA ASP A 115 6.04 -20.10 -11.14
C ASP A 115 6.17 -18.65 -10.67
N TYR A 116 6.68 -17.75 -11.51
CA TYR A 116 6.65 -16.30 -11.25
C TYR A 116 5.23 -15.81 -10.98
N TYR A 117 4.27 -16.15 -11.83
CA TYR A 117 2.87 -15.72 -11.63
C TYR A 117 2.19 -16.42 -10.45
N ARG A 118 2.65 -17.60 -10.03
CA ARG A 118 2.20 -18.25 -8.79
C ARG A 118 2.68 -17.49 -7.55
N LEU A 119 3.90 -16.98 -7.55
CA LEU A 119 4.36 -16.11 -6.46
C LEU A 119 3.62 -14.77 -6.49
N ARG A 120 3.52 -14.14 -7.66
CA ARG A 120 2.81 -12.87 -7.85
C ARG A 120 1.37 -12.92 -7.35
N ALA A 121 0.68 -14.05 -7.50
CA ALA A 121 -0.69 -14.25 -7.06
C ALA A 121 -0.90 -14.02 -5.54
N PHE A 122 0.13 -14.22 -4.70
CA PHE A 122 0.05 -13.91 -3.27
C PHE A 122 -0.06 -12.41 -2.99
N PHE A 123 0.53 -11.58 -3.86
CA PHE A 123 0.52 -10.12 -3.75
C PHE A 123 -0.61 -9.47 -4.56
N GLU A 124 -1.25 -10.21 -5.46
CA GLU A 124 -2.35 -9.69 -6.27
C GLU A 124 -3.50 -9.08 -5.46
N PRO A 125 -3.93 -9.59 -4.28
CA PRO A 125 -5.01 -8.98 -3.50
C PRO A 125 -4.53 -7.89 -2.53
N LEU A 126 -3.25 -7.51 -2.55
CA LEU A 126 -2.68 -6.50 -1.65
C LEU A 126 -3.37 -5.14 -1.84
N LEU A 127 -3.51 -4.39 -0.74
CA LEU A 127 -3.96 -3.00 -0.78
C LEU A 127 -3.13 -2.19 0.20
N TRP A 128 -2.53 -1.11 -0.27
CA TRP A 128 -1.84 -0.17 0.60
C TRP A 128 -2.86 0.61 1.43
N ARG A 129 -2.60 0.69 2.74
CA ARG A 129 -3.41 1.43 3.70
C ARG A 129 -2.68 2.72 4.08
N ASP A 130 -3.36 3.85 3.92
CA ASP A 130 -2.87 5.19 4.30
C ASP A 130 -3.49 5.72 5.58
N ASP A 131 -4.52 5.05 6.05
CA ASP A 131 -5.30 5.40 7.24
C ASP A 131 -4.70 4.81 8.53
N GLN A 132 -3.63 4.01 8.40
CA GLN A 132 -2.97 3.37 9.54
C GLN A 132 -1.89 4.29 10.09
N VAL A 133 -2.02 4.63 11.38
CA VAL A 133 -1.01 5.39 12.12
C VAL A 133 -0.22 4.42 13.01
N LEU A 134 1.11 4.55 13.01
CA LEU A 134 1.97 3.80 13.92
C LEU A 134 1.83 4.32 15.35
N THR A 135 0.98 3.66 16.12
CA THR A 135 0.67 4.04 17.50
C THR A 135 0.47 2.80 18.37
N THR A 136 0.54 2.95 19.69
CA THR A 136 0.21 1.87 20.62
C THR A 136 -1.31 1.75 20.79
N ARG A 137 -1.78 0.58 21.23
CA ARG A 137 -3.21 0.38 21.53
C ARG A 137 -3.73 1.41 22.54
N SER A 138 -2.95 1.73 23.57
CA SER A 138 -3.35 2.72 24.59
C SER A 138 -3.56 4.12 24.01
N GLN A 139 -2.67 4.54 23.11
CA GLN A 139 -2.76 5.82 22.42
C GLN A 139 -3.92 5.85 21.41
N ARG A 140 -4.19 4.74 20.69
CA ARG A 140 -5.39 4.62 19.83
C ARG A 140 -6.67 4.80 20.62
N VAL A 141 -6.83 4.06 21.72
CA VAL A 141 -8.05 4.13 22.55
C VAL A 141 -8.26 5.53 23.11
N GLU A 142 -7.20 6.18 23.60
CA GLU A 142 -7.30 7.56 24.08
C GLU A 142 -7.62 8.54 22.95
N PHE A 143 -6.98 8.39 21.78
CA PHE A 143 -7.29 9.20 20.61
C PHE A 143 -8.74 9.04 20.17
N GLU A 144 -9.25 7.81 20.04
CA GLU A 144 -10.64 7.52 19.67
C GLU A 144 -11.62 8.15 20.65
N ARG A 145 -11.33 8.08 21.96
CA ARG A 145 -12.15 8.73 22.99
C ARG A 145 -12.20 10.24 22.82
N GLN A 146 -11.05 10.88 22.61
CA GLN A 146 -10.98 12.34 22.41
C GLN A 146 -11.60 12.75 21.07
N GLN A 147 -11.38 11.95 20.03
CA GLN A 147 -11.96 12.14 18.72
C GLN A 147 -13.48 12.08 18.82
N GLN A 148 -14.06 11.15 19.57
CA GLN A 148 -15.51 11.07 19.74
C GLN A 148 -16.08 12.32 20.43
N ILE A 149 -15.42 12.82 21.48
CA ILE A 149 -15.80 14.07 22.15
C ILE A 149 -15.78 15.23 21.15
N TRP A 150 -14.72 15.34 20.35
CA TRP A 150 -14.60 16.36 19.32
C TRP A 150 -15.67 16.21 18.23
N LEU A 151 -15.93 14.98 17.76
CA LEU A 151 -16.94 14.68 16.75
C LEU A 151 -18.32 15.13 17.23
N ASP A 152 -18.68 14.84 18.48
CA ASP A 152 -19.96 15.25 19.05
C ASP A 152 -20.03 16.77 19.25
N ALA A 153 -18.99 17.39 19.79
CA ALA A 153 -18.94 18.84 20.01
C ALA A 153 -18.94 19.67 18.71
N THR A 154 -18.44 19.11 17.61
CA THR A 154 -18.31 19.82 16.33
C THR A 154 -19.32 19.41 15.26
N ARG A 155 -20.29 18.54 15.60
CA ARG A 155 -21.23 17.95 14.63
C ARG A 155 -21.90 18.99 13.75
N GLU A 156 -22.55 20.00 14.34
CA GLU A 156 -23.31 21.02 13.60
C GLU A 156 -22.40 21.84 12.67
N ILE A 157 -21.22 22.23 13.14
CA ILE A 157 -20.26 23.01 12.34
C ILE A 157 -19.73 22.16 11.18
N ARG A 158 -19.43 20.87 11.41
CA ARG A 158 -18.98 19.96 10.35
C ARG A 158 -20.08 19.74 9.31
N GLU A 159 -21.33 19.58 9.70
CA GLU A 159 -22.46 19.47 8.77
C GLU A 159 -22.59 20.73 7.88
N GLN A 160 -22.38 21.93 8.44
CA GLN A 160 -22.37 23.18 7.67
C GLN A 160 -21.19 23.25 6.70
N ILE A 161 -19.99 22.87 7.15
CA ILE A 161 -18.78 22.81 6.30
C ILE A 161 -18.99 21.80 5.16
N ASP A 162 -19.50 20.62 5.48
CA ASP A 162 -19.78 19.56 4.50
C ASP A 162 -20.83 20.03 3.49
N ALA A 163 -21.91 20.70 3.92
CA ALA A 163 -22.92 21.24 3.00
C ALA A 163 -22.31 22.23 1.98
N ILE A 164 -21.30 23.00 2.38
CA ILE A 164 -20.58 23.93 1.50
C ILE A 164 -19.58 23.18 0.60
N GLN A 165 -18.85 22.21 1.14
CA GLN A 165 -17.74 21.54 0.45
C GLN A 165 -18.19 20.41 -0.48
N GLN A 166 -19.24 19.65 -0.11
CA GLN A 166 -19.70 18.46 -0.82
C GLN A 166 -19.91 18.69 -2.33
N PRO A 167 -20.60 19.75 -2.79
CA PRO A 167 -20.76 19.99 -4.23
C PRO A 167 -19.45 20.27 -4.98
N TYR A 168 -18.45 20.81 -4.30
CA TYR A 168 -17.12 21.00 -4.87
C TYR A 168 -16.33 19.69 -4.90
N MET A 169 -16.36 18.94 -3.79
CA MET A 169 -15.66 17.66 -3.68
C MET A 169 -16.21 16.63 -4.66
N GLN A 170 -17.53 16.56 -4.83
CA GLN A 170 -18.16 15.68 -5.81
C GLN A 170 -17.76 16.04 -7.24
N ARG A 171 -17.85 17.31 -7.63
CA ARG A 171 -17.38 17.76 -8.95
C ARG A 171 -15.90 17.46 -9.19
N LYS A 172 -15.05 17.63 -8.17
CA LYS A 172 -13.63 17.32 -8.25
C LYS A 172 -13.40 15.82 -8.40
N ALA A 173 -14.16 15.00 -7.68
CA ALA A 173 -14.11 13.53 -7.78
C ALA A 173 -14.50 13.09 -9.20
N ASP A 174 -15.64 13.57 -9.72
CA ASP A 174 -16.11 13.26 -11.08
C ASP A 174 -15.06 13.64 -12.14
N GLN A 175 -14.52 14.86 -12.07
CA GLN A 175 -13.45 15.32 -12.95
C GLN A 175 -12.15 14.52 -12.84
N THR A 176 -11.90 13.89 -11.69
CA THR A 176 -10.72 13.05 -11.48
C THR A 176 -10.93 11.70 -12.13
N VAL A 177 -12.10 11.08 -11.92
CA VAL A 177 -12.51 9.81 -12.52
C VAL A 177 -12.57 9.90 -14.04
N ASP A 178 -13.07 11.01 -14.59
CA ASP A 178 -13.19 11.26 -16.03
C ASP A 178 -11.84 11.22 -16.79
N LYS A 179 -10.72 11.37 -16.08
CA LYS A 179 -9.37 11.31 -16.68
C LYS A 179 -8.89 9.89 -16.96
N PHE A 180 -9.58 8.87 -16.44
CA PHE A 180 -9.21 7.47 -16.58
C PHE A 180 -10.02 6.77 -17.69
N PRO A 181 -9.51 5.66 -18.27
CA PRO A 181 -10.25 4.87 -19.25
C PRO A 181 -11.59 4.34 -18.71
N LEU A 182 -12.57 4.11 -19.60
CA LEU A 182 -13.92 3.64 -19.23
C LEU A 182 -13.94 2.35 -18.37
N GLU A 183 -13.00 1.43 -18.59
CA GLU A 183 -12.83 0.22 -17.77
C GLU A 183 -12.57 0.55 -16.30
N ILE A 184 -11.74 1.58 -16.04
CA ILE A 184 -11.38 2.03 -14.70
C ILE A 184 -12.53 2.83 -14.07
N GLN A 185 -13.22 3.66 -14.85
CA GLN A 185 -14.41 4.37 -14.39
C GLN A 185 -15.51 3.37 -13.96
N ALA A 186 -15.73 2.33 -14.76
CA ALA A 186 -16.68 1.26 -14.43
C ALA A 186 -16.26 0.50 -13.17
N ALA A 187 -14.96 0.22 -12.98
CA ALA A 187 -14.43 -0.39 -11.77
C ALA A 187 -14.66 0.49 -10.52
N TYR A 188 -14.41 1.80 -10.64
CA TYR A 188 -14.61 2.78 -9.58
C TYR A 188 -16.10 2.93 -9.20
N ALA A 189 -16.99 2.89 -10.18
CA ALA A 189 -18.44 3.06 -9.98
C ALA A 189 -19.11 1.90 -9.22
N VAL A 190 -18.46 0.73 -9.11
CA VAL A 190 -18.96 -0.38 -8.29
C VAL A 190 -18.93 0.04 -6.82
N ALA A 191 -20.02 -0.21 -6.08
CA ALA A 191 -20.12 0.05 -4.66
C ALA A 191 -18.96 -0.64 -3.90
N ALA A 192 -18.36 0.04 -2.91
CA ALA A 192 -17.13 -0.40 -2.26
C ALA A 192 -17.22 -1.83 -1.70
N GLU A 193 -18.38 -2.21 -1.15
CA GLU A 193 -18.63 -3.52 -0.55
C GLU A 193 -18.77 -4.64 -1.59
N GLN A 194 -18.98 -4.30 -2.85
CA GLN A 194 -19.16 -5.24 -3.97
C GLN A 194 -17.93 -5.30 -4.89
N ARG A 195 -16.89 -4.51 -4.62
CA ARG A 195 -15.66 -4.49 -5.42
C ARG A 195 -14.89 -5.79 -5.22
N SER A 196 -14.51 -6.43 -6.33
CA SER A 196 -13.40 -7.39 -6.36
C SER A 196 -12.09 -6.72 -5.92
N SER A 197 -11.07 -7.51 -5.54
CA SER A 197 -9.75 -6.97 -5.16
C SER A 197 -9.17 -6.05 -6.23
N TRP A 198 -9.28 -6.43 -7.50
CA TRP A 198 -8.83 -5.62 -8.62
C TRP A 198 -9.58 -4.28 -8.71
N GLN A 199 -10.91 -4.28 -8.56
CA GLN A 199 -11.70 -3.03 -8.56
C GLN A 199 -11.35 -2.14 -7.36
N GLN A 200 -11.08 -2.73 -6.19
CA GLN A 200 -10.64 -2.00 -5.01
C GLN A 200 -9.32 -1.27 -5.26
N GLN A 201 -8.37 -1.92 -5.95
CA GLN A 201 -7.06 -1.36 -6.28
C GLN A 201 -7.16 -0.26 -7.34
N MET A 202 -8.01 -0.46 -8.35
CA MET A 202 -8.27 0.57 -9.35
C MET A 202 -8.90 1.80 -8.70
N ALA A 203 -9.88 1.61 -7.82
CA ALA A 203 -10.50 2.71 -7.09
C ALA A 203 -9.49 3.45 -6.21
N TYR A 204 -8.67 2.72 -5.46
CA TYR A 204 -7.60 3.28 -4.64
C TYR A 204 -6.62 4.15 -5.45
N LEU A 205 -6.24 3.74 -6.66
CA LEU A 205 -5.35 4.53 -7.52
C LEU A 205 -6.03 5.75 -8.17
N VAL A 206 -7.36 5.76 -8.26
CA VAL A 206 -8.14 6.89 -8.79
C VAL A 206 -8.40 7.94 -7.69
N GLU A 207 -8.54 7.52 -6.44
CA GLU A 207 -8.81 8.38 -5.27
C GLU A 207 -7.59 9.21 -4.83
N ARG A 208 -6.39 8.91 -5.33
CA ARG A 208 -5.13 9.61 -5.05
C ARG A 208 -4.80 10.68 -6.08
#